data_AF-A0A7G8G081-F1
#
_entry.id   AF-A0A7G8G081-F1
#
_cell.length_a   1.000
_cell.length_b   1.000
_cell.length_c   1.000
_cell.angle_alpha   90.00
_cell.angle_beta   90.00
_cell.angle_gamma   90.00
#
_symmetry.space_group_name_H-M   'P 1'
#
loop_
_entity.id
_entity.type
_entity.pdbx_description
1 polymer ?
#
loop_
_entity_poly.entity_id
_entity_poly.type
_entity_poly.pdbx_seq_one_letter_code
_entity_poly.pdbx_strand_id
1 'polypeptide(L)'
;MDFQQGLIATIHDYGLGKLDRSDFQGQLRQRPTSLLIPCLMEEFSRPALRLIREVLSELSGLQELVIALSAETSDDVAAAEAFFADMPFPVRVHWTNGPAVAESLQSLQTLGLNVTGPPGKGWAVWQGLGVACRNAEIVGLFDADIRTFSPAYPERMLRPLLDPSLGVAYVKAFYSRLSLETQSLHGRATRLFVGPLLTSLEQIFGPMPYLRYLQSFRYPLAGEFAFTRDLAMNLRIPSDWGLEIGLLSEVYRHVAPRRIAQVDLGLFDHKHKTLGNTPSEGLQRMAGEIFATVLRGLMEHEGRMLSPDQIPTLEVLFRRVGEDRVQQFGLDSAINRLPYNRHSEELAVQSFATLLRPKVEELMAAPVAHQLPSWSRLLCCTERLQADLAEAGQQRTLPAASNRTPRRHHHRPLMACPPRRPAAAA
;
A
#
# COMPACT_ATOMS: atom_id res chain seq x y z
N MET A 1 -10.74 25.29 8.88
CA MET A 1 -9.56 24.41 9.01
C MET A 1 -9.85 23.45 10.14
N ASP A 2 -9.76 22.16 9.89
CA ASP A 2 -9.96 21.11 10.91
C ASP A 2 -8.70 21.02 11.79
N PHE A 3 -8.89 20.93 13.10
CA PHE A 3 -7.82 20.84 14.11
C PHE A 3 -7.97 19.60 15.00
N GLN A 4 -8.89 18.70 14.68
CA GLN A 4 -9.22 17.55 15.51
C GLN A 4 -8.12 16.49 15.49
N GLN A 5 -7.78 15.99 16.69
CA GLN A 5 -6.99 14.78 16.91
C GLN A 5 -7.91 13.62 17.24
N GLY A 6 -7.53 12.41 16.82
CA GLY A 6 -8.33 11.20 17.01
C GLY A 6 -7.52 10.07 17.67
N LEU A 7 -7.92 8.83 17.37
CA LEU A 7 -7.22 7.63 17.84
C LEU A 7 -5.75 7.57 17.37
N ILE A 8 -5.48 8.07 16.17
CA ILE A 8 -4.15 8.23 15.59
C ILE A 8 -3.82 9.73 15.47
N ALA A 9 -2.53 10.06 15.52
CA ALA A 9 -2.09 11.44 15.42
C ALA A 9 -2.40 12.00 14.03
N THR A 10 -2.94 13.21 13.96
CA THR A 10 -3.15 13.94 12.70
C THR A 10 -2.19 15.12 12.65
N ILE A 11 -1.38 15.19 11.61
CA ILE A 11 -0.43 16.26 11.36
C ILE A 11 -1.03 17.16 10.28
N HIS A 12 -1.70 18.23 10.73
CA HIS A 12 -2.34 19.21 9.86
C HIS A 12 -1.32 20.06 9.10
N ASP A 13 -1.71 20.61 7.95
CA ASP A 13 -0.98 21.70 7.33
C ASP A 13 -1.63 23.04 7.68
N TYR A 14 -1.02 23.75 8.63
CA TYR A 14 -1.50 25.08 9.04
C TYR A 14 -1.08 26.19 8.07
N GLY A 15 -0.24 25.93 7.07
CA GLY A 15 0.24 26.93 6.11
C GLY A 15 1.15 28.02 6.69
N LEU A 16 1.57 27.88 7.95
CA LEU A 16 2.41 28.85 8.67
C LEU A 16 3.85 28.37 8.90
N GLY A 17 4.09 27.05 8.80
CA GLY A 17 5.41 26.47 8.98
C GLY A 17 6.26 26.65 7.72
N LYS A 18 7.48 27.18 7.89
CA LYS A 18 8.47 27.16 6.81
C LYS A 18 9.12 25.79 6.77
N LEU A 19 9.17 25.18 5.59
CA LEU A 19 9.96 23.99 5.34
C LEU A 19 11.44 24.32 5.55
N ASP A 20 12.08 23.67 6.52
CA ASP A 20 13.53 23.76 6.68
C ASP A 20 14.18 22.61 5.92
N ARG A 21 14.42 22.87 4.63
CA ARG A 21 14.99 21.88 3.73
C ARG A 21 16.40 21.46 4.13
N SER A 22 17.17 22.33 4.82
CA SER A 22 18.54 22.01 5.24
C SER A 22 18.51 21.02 6.40
N ASP A 23 17.67 21.29 7.39
CA ASP A 23 17.43 20.38 8.51
C ASP A 23 16.90 19.02 8.03
N PHE A 24 15.88 19.01 7.16
CA PHE A 24 15.32 17.78 6.60
C PHE A 24 16.38 16.92 5.89
N GLN A 25 17.19 17.52 5.03
CA GLN A 25 18.29 16.81 4.35
C GLN A 25 19.38 16.33 5.33
N GLY A 26 19.60 17.07 6.42
CA GLY A 26 20.44 16.64 7.53
C GLY A 26 19.91 15.38 8.20
N GLN A 27 18.60 15.33 8.47
CA GLN A 27 17.93 14.15 9.04
C GLN A 27 17.98 12.93 8.12
N LEU A 28 17.79 13.12 6.80
CA LEU A 28 17.91 12.04 5.81
C LEU A 28 19.32 11.40 5.82
N ARG A 29 20.38 12.20 6.00
CA ARG A 29 21.75 11.68 6.12
C ARG A 29 21.99 10.91 7.42
N GLN A 30 21.29 11.26 8.50
CA GLN A 30 21.44 10.61 9.80
C GLN A 30 20.67 9.29 9.88
N ARG A 31 19.49 9.22 9.25
CA ARG A 31 18.69 7.99 9.17
C ARG A 31 18.54 7.57 7.71
N PRO A 32 19.26 6.51 7.27
CA PRO A 32 19.16 5.99 5.92
C PRO A 32 17.70 5.81 5.49
N THR A 33 17.28 6.55 4.47
CA THR A 33 15.89 6.56 4.02
C THR A 33 15.83 6.17 2.56
N SER A 34 15.02 5.18 2.23
CA SER A 34 14.73 4.78 0.85
C SER A 34 13.34 5.25 0.44
N LEU A 35 13.22 5.70 -0.79
CA LEU A 35 11.91 5.93 -1.42
C LEU A 35 11.59 4.78 -2.38
N LEU A 36 10.32 4.39 -2.44
CA LEU A 36 9.80 3.39 -3.36
C LEU A 36 8.70 4.02 -4.22
N ILE A 37 8.85 3.90 -5.53
CA ILE A 37 7.81 4.29 -6.49
C ILE A 37 7.46 3.05 -7.32
N PRO A 38 6.29 2.42 -7.10
CA PRO A 38 5.78 1.42 -8.02
C PRO A 38 5.31 2.12 -9.30
N CYS A 39 5.78 1.65 -10.45
CA CYS A 39 5.45 2.29 -11.72
C CYS A 39 5.24 1.30 -12.87
N LEU A 40 4.41 1.71 -13.82
CA LEU A 40 4.28 1.07 -15.11
C LEU A 40 5.02 1.89 -16.17
N MET A 41 5.47 1.26 -17.26
CA MET A 41 6.21 1.95 -18.30
C MET A 41 5.41 3.11 -18.93
N GLU A 42 4.08 3.03 -19.00
CA GLU A 42 3.24 4.08 -19.56
C GLU A 42 3.29 5.38 -18.74
N GLU A 43 3.73 5.34 -17.48
CA GLU A 43 3.80 6.52 -16.62
C GLU A 43 4.96 7.45 -16.98
N PHE A 44 6.01 6.93 -17.64
CA PHE A 44 7.14 7.74 -18.14
C PHE A 44 6.73 8.72 -19.24
N SER A 45 5.62 8.44 -19.92
CA SER A 45 5.04 9.37 -20.91
C SER A 45 4.28 10.53 -20.26
N ARG A 46 3.94 10.44 -18.97
CA ARG A 46 3.05 11.39 -18.29
C ARG A 46 3.82 12.53 -17.62
N PRO A 47 3.25 13.74 -17.55
CA PRO A 47 3.88 14.88 -16.86
C PRO A 47 4.12 14.67 -15.36
N ALA A 48 3.26 13.87 -14.69
CA ALA A 48 3.33 13.65 -13.25
C ALA A 48 4.68 13.05 -12.79
N LEU A 49 5.20 12.04 -13.50
CA LEU A 49 6.48 11.43 -13.12
C LEU A 49 7.67 12.37 -13.33
N ARG A 50 7.59 13.28 -14.32
CA ARG A 50 8.60 14.34 -14.51
C ARG A 50 8.60 15.32 -13.34
N LEU A 51 7.43 15.76 -12.91
CA LEU A 51 7.28 16.61 -11.72
C LEU A 51 7.87 15.93 -10.48
N ILE A 52 7.56 14.65 -10.26
CA ILE A 52 8.13 13.87 -9.14
C ILE A 52 9.66 13.84 -9.25
N ARG A 53 10.21 13.53 -10.42
CA ARG A 53 11.66 13.53 -10.65
C ARG A 53 12.28 14.89 -10.33
N GLU A 54 11.71 15.98 -10.83
CA GLU A 54 12.18 17.35 -10.60
C GLU A 54 12.24 17.66 -9.09
N VAL A 55 11.13 17.42 -8.37
CA VAL A 55 11.05 17.64 -6.92
C VAL A 55 12.02 16.74 -6.14
N LEU A 56 12.21 15.49 -6.57
CA LEU A 56 13.13 14.58 -5.89
C LEU A 56 14.59 14.89 -6.22
N SER A 57 14.90 15.43 -7.40
CA SER A 57 16.26 15.83 -7.80
C SER A 57 16.82 16.98 -6.95
N GLU A 58 15.92 17.68 -6.27
CA GLU A 58 16.22 18.72 -5.30
C GLU A 58 16.65 18.16 -3.93
N LEU A 59 16.36 16.90 -3.61
CA LEU A 59 16.72 16.30 -2.33
C LEU A 59 18.18 15.84 -2.31
N SER A 60 18.83 15.91 -1.15
CA SER A 60 20.11 15.25 -0.89
C SER A 60 20.05 14.43 0.40
N GLY A 61 20.92 13.43 0.51
CA GLY A 61 20.99 12.57 1.70
C GLY A 61 20.06 11.36 1.68
N LEU A 62 19.27 11.16 0.62
CA LEU A 62 18.49 9.94 0.46
C LEU A 62 19.43 8.73 0.24
N GLN A 63 19.12 7.60 0.87
CA GLN A 63 19.91 6.37 0.74
C GLN A 63 19.81 5.79 -0.67
N GLU A 64 18.59 5.64 -1.17
CA GLU A 64 18.30 5.26 -2.55
C GLU A 64 16.84 5.57 -2.92
N LEU A 65 16.59 5.68 -4.23
CA LEU A 65 15.26 5.64 -4.81
C LEU A 65 15.08 4.31 -5.56
N VAL A 66 14.12 3.51 -5.15
CA VAL A 66 13.76 2.25 -5.80
C VAL A 66 12.55 2.48 -6.69
N ILE A 67 12.71 2.22 -7.98
CA ILE A 67 11.66 2.24 -8.98
C ILE A 67 11.24 0.79 -9.24
N ALA A 68 10.09 0.37 -8.71
CA ALA A 68 9.56 -0.97 -8.96
C ALA A 68 8.78 -0.96 -10.28
N LEU A 69 9.49 -1.29 -11.36
CA LEU A 69 9.04 -1.13 -12.74
C LEU A 69 8.46 -2.43 -13.30
N SER A 70 7.22 -2.38 -13.75
CA SER A 70 6.68 -3.38 -14.67
C SER A 70 6.84 -2.89 -16.11
N ALA A 71 7.59 -3.63 -16.93
CA ALA A 71 7.88 -3.31 -18.32
C ALA A 71 7.93 -4.57 -19.18
N GLU A 72 7.66 -4.46 -20.48
CA GLU A 72 7.62 -5.62 -21.38
C GLU A 72 9.02 -5.98 -21.90
N THR A 73 9.86 -4.98 -22.15
CA THR A 73 11.16 -5.17 -22.81
C THR A 73 12.34 -4.66 -21.97
N SER A 74 13.55 -5.17 -22.24
CA SER A 74 14.78 -4.65 -21.63
C SER A 74 15.06 -3.19 -22.03
N ASP A 75 14.64 -2.78 -23.22
CA ASP A 75 14.85 -1.43 -23.75
C ASP A 75 13.99 -0.41 -22.99
N ASP A 76 12.76 -0.78 -22.62
CA ASP A 76 11.91 0.02 -21.74
C ASP A 76 12.58 0.25 -20.39
N VAL A 77 13.21 -0.78 -19.83
CA VAL A 77 13.94 -0.68 -18.57
C VAL A 77 15.16 0.23 -18.71
N ALA A 78 15.91 0.13 -19.80
CA ALA A 78 17.03 1.02 -20.08
C ALA A 78 16.58 2.48 -20.25
N ALA A 79 15.41 2.72 -20.88
CA ALA A 79 14.82 4.05 -20.98
C ALA A 79 14.42 4.60 -19.61
N ALA A 80 13.86 3.77 -18.73
CA ALA A 80 13.56 4.15 -17.35
C ALA A 80 14.82 4.48 -16.53
N GLU A 81 15.91 3.73 -16.72
CA GLU A 81 17.21 4.03 -16.09
C GLU A 81 17.77 5.37 -16.58
N ALA A 82 17.75 5.60 -17.89
CA ALA A 82 18.19 6.86 -18.49
C ALA A 82 17.36 8.05 -17.99
N PHE A 83 16.06 7.88 -17.76
CA PHE A 83 15.19 8.91 -17.21
C PHE A 83 15.65 9.38 -15.80
N PHE A 84 16.27 8.50 -15.00
CA PHE A 84 16.71 8.80 -13.63
C PHE A 84 18.24 8.91 -13.46
N ALA A 85 19.03 8.94 -14.54
CA ALA A 85 20.49 8.89 -14.48
C ALA A 85 21.14 10.06 -13.71
N ASP A 86 20.57 11.27 -13.78
CA ASP A 86 21.15 12.50 -13.21
C ASP A 86 20.69 12.83 -11.78
N MET A 87 20.17 11.84 -11.04
CA MET A 87 19.69 12.07 -9.68
C MET A 87 20.87 12.21 -8.69
N PRO A 88 20.76 13.08 -7.66
CA PRO A 88 21.85 13.35 -6.71
C PRO A 88 22.08 12.22 -5.69
N PHE A 89 21.39 11.09 -5.84
CA PHE A 89 21.46 9.90 -5.00
C PHE A 89 21.24 8.64 -5.86
N PRO A 90 21.61 7.44 -5.36
CA PRO A 90 21.44 6.20 -6.11
C PRO A 90 19.98 5.96 -6.49
N VAL A 91 19.73 5.67 -7.77
CA VAL A 91 18.42 5.19 -8.25
C VAL A 91 18.57 3.76 -8.74
N ARG A 92 17.63 2.91 -8.33
CA ARG A 92 17.57 1.50 -8.70
C ARG A 92 16.26 1.22 -9.42
N VAL A 93 16.34 0.95 -10.71
CA VAL A 93 15.21 0.41 -11.47
C VAL A 93 15.18 -1.11 -11.30
N HIS A 94 14.16 -1.58 -10.57
CA HIS A 94 13.90 -2.98 -10.30
C HIS A 94 12.81 -3.49 -11.25
N TRP A 95 13.19 -4.30 -12.24
CA TRP A 95 12.28 -4.86 -13.24
C TRP A 95 11.45 -6.00 -12.64
N THR A 96 10.28 -5.67 -12.10
CA THR A 96 9.47 -6.57 -11.26
C THR A 96 8.98 -7.81 -11.99
N ASN A 97 8.73 -7.71 -13.30
CA ASN A 97 8.27 -8.81 -14.15
C ASN A 97 9.38 -9.32 -15.10
N GLY A 98 10.65 -9.01 -14.81
CA GLY A 98 11.78 -9.46 -15.60
C GLY A 98 12.01 -10.97 -15.51
N PRO A 99 12.60 -11.61 -16.54
CA PRO A 99 12.82 -13.07 -16.55
C PRO A 99 13.63 -13.60 -15.37
N ALA A 100 14.70 -12.89 -14.97
CA ALA A 100 15.55 -13.28 -13.84
C ALA A 100 14.82 -13.19 -12.49
N VAL A 101 13.93 -12.20 -12.34
CA VAL A 101 13.08 -12.06 -11.16
C VAL A 101 12.05 -13.18 -11.10
N ALA A 102 11.40 -13.50 -12.23
CA ALA A 102 10.47 -14.60 -12.33
C ALA A 102 11.13 -15.94 -11.95
N GLU A 103 12.34 -16.22 -12.45
CA GLU A 103 13.11 -17.42 -12.08
C GLU A 103 13.44 -17.46 -10.59
N SER A 104 13.92 -16.34 -10.03
CA SER A 104 14.23 -16.21 -8.61
C SER A 104 13.00 -16.50 -7.73
N LEU A 105 11.86 -15.89 -8.05
CA LEU A 105 10.62 -16.09 -7.31
C LEU A 105 10.03 -17.49 -7.49
N GLN A 106 10.16 -18.09 -8.68
CA GLN A 106 9.73 -19.46 -8.93
C GLN A 106 10.57 -20.47 -8.14
N SER A 107 11.87 -20.21 -7.94
CA SER A 107 12.73 -21.07 -7.13
C SER A 107 12.23 -21.21 -5.68
N LEU A 108 11.55 -20.21 -5.14
CA LEU A 108 10.98 -20.23 -3.78
C LEU A 108 9.82 -21.23 -3.63
N GLN A 109 9.18 -21.64 -4.73
CA GLN A 109 8.16 -22.70 -4.69
C GLN A 109 8.75 -24.02 -4.18
N THR A 110 10.04 -24.29 -4.42
CA THR A 110 10.73 -25.48 -3.90
C THR A 110 10.82 -25.50 -2.38
N LEU A 111 10.71 -24.32 -1.74
CA LEU A 111 10.66 -24.13 -0.30
C LEU A 111 9.23 -24.06 0.25
N GLY A 112 8.22 -24.36 -0.58
CA GLY A 112 6.81 -24.27 -0.22
C GLY A 112 6.28 -22.83 -0.14
N LEU A 113 7.00 -21.85 -0.69
CA LEU A 113 6.61 -20.45 -0.71
C LEU A 113 6.07 -20.08 -2.09
N ASN A 114 4.74 -19.93 -2.19
CA ASN A 114 4.12 -19.40 -3.40
C ASN A 114 4.10 -17.86 -3.32
N VAL A 115 5.01 -17.22 -4.05
CA VAL A 115 5.16 -15.75 -4.12
C VAL A 115 5.02 -15.21 -5.55
N THR A 116 4.75 -16.09 -6.51
CA THR A 116 4.50 -15.75 -7.92
C THR A 116 3.05 -15.27 -8.11
N GLY A 117 2.51 -14.56 -7.12
CA GLY A 117 1.12 -14.11 -7.07
C GLY A 117 0.70 -13.27 -8.30
N PRO A 118 -0.59 -12.96 -8.45
CA PRO A 118 -1.07 -12.25 -9.62
C PRO A 118 -0.34 -10.90 -9.77
N PRO A 119 0.06 -10.53 -11.01
CA PRO A 119 0.73 -9.26 -11.24
C PRO A 119 -0.19 -8.10 -10.84
N GLY A 120 0.38 -7.09 -10.17
CA GLY A 120 -0.37 -5.94 -9.69
C GLY A 120 0.47 -5.02 -8.81
N LYS A 121 -0.12 -3.88 -8.42
CA LYS A 121 0.54 -2.87 -7.58
C LYS A 121 1.05 -3.47 -6.28
N GLY A 122 0.24 -4.27 -5.58
CA GLY A 122 0.65 -4.90 -4.32
C GLY A 122 1.86 -5.82 -4.45
N TRP A 123 1.98 -6.56 -5.57
CA TRP A 123 3.14 -7.41 -5.85
C TRP A 123 4.39 -6.59 -6.18
N ALA A 124 4.26 -5.52 -6.98
CA ALA A 124 5.36 -4.60 -7.26
C ALA A 124 5.86 -3.89 -5.99
N VAL A 125 4.92 -3.46 -5.13
CA VAL A 125 5.23 -2.86 -3.81
C VAL A 125 5.94 -3.88 -2.93
N TRP A 126 5.45 -5.11 -2.83
CA TRP A 126 6.09 -6.15 -2.03
C TRP A 126 7.55 -6.40 -2.46
N GLN A 127 7.80 -6.57 -3.76
CA GLN A 127 9.16 -6.72 -4.28
C GLN A 127 10.02 -5.48 -3.99
N GLY A 128 9.49 -4.30 -4.28
CA GLY A 128 10.14 -3.02 -4.03
C GLY A 128 10.51 -2.80 -2.58
N LEU A 129 9.66 -3.22 -1.62
CA LEU A 129 9.97 -3.15 -0.19
C LEU A 129 11.12 -4.07 0.19
N GLY A 130 11.19 -5.27 -0.38
CA GLY A 130 12.31 -6.18 -0.17
C GLY A 130 13.64 -5.55 -0.59
N VAL A 131 13.64 -4.86 -1.72
CA VAL A 131 14.81 -4.15 -2.25
C VAL A 131 15.13 -2.91 -1.41
N ALA A 132 14.16 -2.04 -1.15
CA ALA A 132 14.33 -0.77 -0.44
C ALA A 132 14.76 -0.96 1.03
N CYS A 133 14.34 -2.05 1.67
CA CYS A 133 14.68 -2.35 3.06
C CYS A 133 16.10 -2.90 3.25
N ARG A 134 16.92 -3.06 2.20
CA ARG A 134 18.27 -3.62 2.33
C ARG A 134 19.18 -2.72 3.18
N ASN A 135 19.15 -1.42 2.91
CA ASN A 135 20.07 -0.44 3.50
C ASN A 135 19.34 0.75 4.16
N ALA A 136 18.03 0.68 4.34
CA ALA A 136 17.24 1.77 4.90
C ALA A 136 16.79 1.49 6.34
N GLU A 137 16.63 2.54 7.14
CA GLU A 137 15.87 2.53 8.37
C GLU A 137 14.43 2.97 8.16
N ILE A 138 14.18 3.87 7.21
CA ILE A 138 12.86 4.40 6.86
C ILE A 138 12.58 4.13 5.38
N VAL A 139 11.36 3.72 5.07
CA VAL A 139 10.89 3.54 3.69
C VAL A 139 9.65 4.40 3.47
N GLY A 140 9.70 5.27 2.47
CA GLY A 140 8.55 6.05 1.99
C GLY A 140 8.06 5.54 0.65
N LEU A 141 6.74 5.55 0.42
CA LEU A 141 6.11 5.12 -0.82
C LEU A 141 5.28 6.26 -1.42
N PHE A 142 5.48 6.52 -2.70
CA PHE A 142 4.73 7.50 -3.48
C PHE A 142 4.22 6.88 -4.79
N ASP A 143 2.99 7.22 -5.17
CA ASP A 143 2.46 6.85 -6.47
C ASP A 143 3.13 7.66 -7.59
N ALA A 144 3.31 7.04 -8.76
CA ALA A 144 4.00 7.63 -9.91
C ALA A 144 3.16 8.65 -10.69
N ASP A 145 1.87 8.79 -10.39
CA ASP A 145 0.91 9.60 -11.16
C ASP A 145 0.36 10.82 -10.39
N ILE A 146 1.05 11.24 -9.33
CA ILE A 146 0.70 12.41 -8.51
C ILE A 146 0.98 13.70 -9.27
N ARG A 147 -0.06 14.48 -9.59
CA ARG A 147 0.04 15.74 -10.35
C ARG A 147 0.31 16.98 -9.48
N THR A 148 0.25 16.80 -8.17
CA THR A 148 0.34 17.84 -7.13
C THR A 148 1.59 17.68 -6.26
N PHE A 149 2.56 16.88 -6.74
CA PHE A 149 3.76 16.55 -5.98
C PHE A 149 4.63 17.81 -5.79
N SER A 150 4.93 18.14 -4.55
CA SER A 150 5.65 19.36 -4.17
C SER A 150 6.82 19.04 -3.22
N PRO A 151 7.78 19.95 -3.01
CA PRO A 151 8.87 19.72 -2.06
C PRO A 151 8.41 19.43 -0.62
N ALA A 152 7.23 19.93 -0.23
CA ALA A 152 6.60 19.63 1.06
C ALA A 152 6.21 18.16 1.21
N TYR A 153 5.92 17.49 0.10
CA TYR A 153 5.32 16.16 0.06
C TYR A 153 6.21 15.09 0.74
N PRO A 154 7.47 14.87 0.31
CA PRO A 154 8.36 13.94 0.98
C PRO A 154 8.75 14.40 2.39
N GLU A 155 8.93 15.71 2.59
CA GLU A 155 9.32 16.26 3.89
C GLU A 155 8.26 15.98 4.97
N ARG A 156 7.00 16.33 4.71
CA ARG A 156 5.90 16.13 5.65
C ARG A 156 5.63 14.65 5.94
N MET A 157 5.77 13.78 4.93
CA MET A 157 5.57 12.34 5.08
C MET A 157 6.68 11.65 5.87
N LEU A 158 7.94 12.06 5.68
CA LEU A 158 9.09 11.37 6.27
C LEU A 158 9.50 11.92 7.63
N ARG A 159 9.38 13.24 7.87
CA ARG A 159 9.80 13.88 9.13
C ARG A 159 9.28 13.19 10.40
N PRO A 160 8.01 12.75 10.51
CA PRO A 160 7.54 12.09 11.73
C PRO A 160 8.30 10.81 12.06
N LEU A 161 8.88 10.15 11.05
CA LEU A 161 9.65 8.92 11.18
C LEU A 161 11.15 9.20 11.37
N LEU A 162 11.65 10.34 10.88
CA LEU A 162 13.08 10.67 10.96
C LEU A 162 13.54 11.03 12.38
N ASP A 163 12.65 11.53 13.23
CA ASP A 163 12.92 11.81 14.64
C ASP A 163 12.48 10.64 15.53
N PRO A 164 13.41 9.83 16.07
CA PRO A 164 13.06 8.70 16.92
C PRO A 164 12.34 9.09 18.22
N SER A 165 12.50 10.33 18.69
CA SER A 165 11.86 10.81 19.92
C SER A 165 10.33 10.92 19.79
N LEU A 166 9.82 11.06 18.56
CA LEU A 166 8.39 11.09 18.27
C LEU A 166 7.74 9.70 18.37
N GLY A 167 8.53 8.61 18.31
CA GLY A 167 8.04 7.24 18.48
C GLY A 167 7.11 6.72 17.37
N VAL A 168 6.98 7.43 16.25
CA VAL A 168 6.15 7.04 15.11
C VAL A 168 6.78 5.88 14.34
N ALA A 169 5.95 4.91 13.93
CA ALA A 169 6.36 3.75 13.14
C ALA A 169 5.69 3.70 11.75
N TYR A 170 4.54 4.35 11.60
CA TYR A 170 3.76 4.39 10.36
C TYR A 170 3.14 5.77 10.15
N VAL A 171 3.23 6.26 8.92
CA VAL A 171 2.64 7.54 8.46
C VAL A 171 1.79 7.28 7.23
N LYS A 172 0.55 7.77 7.23
CA LYS A 172 -0.36 7.74 6.08
C LYS A 172 -0.61 9.15 5.54
N ALA A 173 -0.62 9.34 4.23
CA ALA A 173 -1.13 10.58 3.66
C ALA A 173 -2.66 10.69 3.82
N PHE A 174 -3.15 11.92 3.96
CA PHE A 174 -4.52 12.27 3.63
C PHE A 174 -4.57 13.60 2.87
N TYR A 175 -5.61 13.77 2.06
CA TYR A 175 -5.78 14.92 1.19
C TYR A 175 -7.23 15.05 0.72
N SER A 176 -7.57 16.22 0.20
CA SER A 176 -8.81 16.47 -0.52
C SER A 176 -8.62 16.13 -2.00
N ARG A 177 -9.40 15.16 -2.50
CA ARG A 177 -9.36 14.70 -3.89
C ARG A 177 -10.15 15.62 -4.81
N LEU A 178 -9.44 16.48 -5.52
CA LEU A 178 -10.01 17.46 -6.44
C LEU A 178 -9.25 17.42 -7.77
N SER A 179 -9.99 17.40 -8.88
CA SER A 179 -9.40 17.58 -10.20
C SER A 179 -9.00 19.04 -10.37
N LEU A 180 -7.74 19.31 -10.71
CA LEU A 180 -7.30 20.69 -10.97
C LEU A 180 -7.89 21.24 -12.28
N GLU A 181 -8.18 20.37 -13.24
CA GLU A 181 -8.74 20.73 -14.56
C GLU A 181 -10.24 21.02 -14.49
N THR A 182 -11.00 20.10 -13.90
CA THR A 182 -12.46 20.18 -13.87
C THR A 182 -13.02 20.78 -12.60
N GLN A 183 -12.16 21.03 -11.60
CA GLN A 183 -12.53 21.51 -10.26
C GLN A 183 -13.61 20.64 -9.59
N SER A 184 -13.66 19.34 -9.92
CA SER A 184 -14.68 18.42 -9.43
C SER A 184 -14.16 17.50 -8.31
N LEU A 185 -15.08 17.07 -7.42
CA LEU A 185 -14.78 16.14 -6.33
C LEU A 185 -14.55 14.71 -6.83
N HIS A 186 -13.40 14.15 -6.49
CA HIS A 186 -13.05 12.75 -6.75
C HIS A 186 -13.03 11.91 -5.47
N GLY A 187 -12.58 10.65 -5.57
CA GLY A 187 -12.47 9.77 -4.41
C GLY A 187 -13.77 9.05 -4.03
N ARG A 188 -14.64 8.73 -5.01
CA ARG A 188 -15.91 7.99 -4.77
C ARG A 188 -15.72 6.71 -3.96
N ALA A 189 -14.64 5.95 -4.18
CA ALA A 189 -14.35 4.76 -3.38
C ALA A 189 -14.18 5.08 -1.89
N THR A 190 -13.51 6.17 -1.53
CA THR A 190 -13.41 6.59 -0.12
C THR A 190 -14.73 7.18 0.37
N ARG A 191 -15.26 8.16 -0.37
CA ARG A 191 -16.41 9.00 0.01
C ARG A 191 -17.74 8.23 0.07
N LEU A 192 -18.01 7.41 -0.93
CA LEU A 192 -19.30 6.78 -1.19
C LEU A 192 -19.29 5.26 -0.98
N PHE A 193 -18.12 4.67 -0.75
CA PHE A 193 -18.01 3.25 -0.43
C PHE A 193 -17.43 2.99 0.95
N VAL A 194 -16.14 3.27 1.18
CA VAL A 194 -15.47 2.94 2.46
C VAL A 194 -16.12 3.62 3.65
N GLY A 195 -16.39 4.93 3.57
CA GLY A 195 -17.05 5.67 4.66
C GLY A 195 -18.42 5.08 5.02
N PRO A 196 -19.35 4.95 4.06
CA PRO A 196 -20.64 4.29 4.29
C PRO A 196 -20.52 2.85 4.77
N LEU A 197 -19.63 2.06 4.19
CA LEU A 197 -19.39 0.67 4.58
C LEU A 197 -19.00 0.56 6.06
N LEU A 198 -17.96 1.28 6.49
CA LEU A 198 -17.48 1.23 7.87
C LEU A 198 -18.54 1.72 8.86
N THR A 199 -19.27 2.78 8.50
CA THR A 199 -20.38 3.31 9.31
C THR A 199 -21.51 2.28 9.47
N SER A 200 -21.87 1.58 8.39
CA SER A 200 -22.92 0.56 8.42
C SER A 200 -22.49 -0.69 9.19
N LEU A 201 -21.23 -1.12 9.05
CA LEU A 201 -20.69 -2.24 9.81
C LEU A 201 -20.63 -1.92 11.32
N GLU A 202 -20.28 -0.68 11.69
CA GLU A 202 -20.32 -0.23 13.08
C GLU A 202 -21.76 -0.22 13.64
N GLN A 203 -22.77 0.11 12.84
CA GLN A 203 -24.18 0.01 13.28
C GLN A 203 -24.63 -1.44 13.50
N ILE A 204 -24.09 -2.40 12.74
CA ILE A 204 -24.45 -3.82 12.87
C ILE A 204 -23.71 -4.48 14.05
N PHE A 205 -22.39 -4.27 14.13
CA PHE A 205 -21.55 -4.95 15.11
C PHE A 205 -21.35 -4.16 16.40
N GLY A 206 -21.71 -2.87 16.41
CA GLY A 206 -21.33 -1.94 17.45
C GLY A 206 -19.90 -1.42 17.28
N PRO A 207 -19.43 -0.62 18.25
CA PRO A 207 -18.12 0.01 18.20
C PRO A 207 -16.97 -1.00 18.41
N MET A 208 -16.44 -1.53 17.32
CA MET A 208 -15.29 -2.44 17.34
C MET A 208 -13.97 -1.67 17.23
N PRO A 209 -12.92 -2.02 17.99
CA PRO A 209 -11.60 -1.39 17.91
C PRO A 209 -11.04 -1.31 16.49
N TYR A 210 -11.13 -2.39 15.71
CA TYR A 210 -10.65 -2.43 14.33
C TYR A 210 -11.42 -1.47 13.40
N LEU A 211 -12.76 -1.41 13.51
CA LEU A 211 -13.57 -0.49 12.71
C LEU A 211 -13.27 0.97 13.06
N ARG A 212 -13.20 1.29 14.36
CA ARG A 212 -12.81 2.62 14.84
C ARG A 212 -11.42 3.02 14.35
N TYR A 213 -10.49 2.08 14.32
CA TYR A 213 -9.16 2.28 13.76
C TYR A 213 -9.23 2.64 12.27
N LEU A 214 -9.93 1.86 11.43
CA LEU A 214 -10.06 2.18 10.01
C LEU A 214 -10.76 3.54 9.77
N GLN A 215 -11.79 3.85 10.56
CA GLN A 215 -12.50 5.13 10.50
C GLN A 215 -11.64 6.33 10.96
N SER A 216 -10.55 6.11 11.69
CA SER A 216 -9.68 7.19 12.17
C SER A 216 -8.81 7.81 11.07
N PHE A 217 -8.62 7.11 9.95
CA PHE A 217 -7.93 7.65 8.78
C PHE A 217 -8.88 8.53 7.97
N ARG A 218 -8.48 9.77 7.71
CA ARG A 218 -9.25 10.73 6.91
C ARG A 218 -9.35 10.32 5.45
N TYR A 219 -8.32 9.64 4.94
CA TYR A 219 -8.30 9.09 3.59
C TYR A 219 -7.61 7.70 3.59
N PRO A 220 -8.32 6.63 3.98
CA PRO A 220 -7.72 5.30 4.18
C PRO A 220 -7.18 4.67 2.87
N LEU A 221 -7.66 5.12 1.71
CA LEU A 221 -7.24 4.63 0.39
C LEU A 221 -6.12 5.45 -0.25
N ALA A 222 -5.38 6.25 0.51
CA ALA A 222 -4.24 6.98 -0.05
C ALA A 222 -3.17 5.97 -0.53
N GLY A 223 -2.51 6.22 -1.65
CA GLY A 223 -1.38 5.39 -2.10
C GLY A 223 -0.10 5.65 -1.30
N GLU A 224 -0.03 6.80 -0.64
CA GLU A 224 1.19 7.33 -0.05
C GLU A 224 1.26 7.02 1.43
N PHE A 225 2.36 6.37 1.82
CA PHE A 225 2.63 5.97 3.20
C PHE A 225 4.12 5.84 3.42
N ALA A 226 4.55 5.95 4.67
CA ALA A 226 5.92 5.73 5.07
C ALA A 226 5.97 4.96 6.38
N PHE A 227 7.04 4.21 6.60
CA PHE A 227 7.21 3.43 7.81
C PHE A 227 8.67 3.11 8.10
N THR A 228 8.92 2.68 9.34
CA THR A 228 10.21 2.09 9.71
C THR A 228 10.44 0.76 8.99
N ARG A 229 11.69 0.44 8.69
CA ARG A 229 12.11 -0.86 8.12
C ARG A 229 11.60 -2.03 8.94
N ASP A 230 11.69 -1.96 10.27
CA ASP A 230 11.23 -3.05 11.15
C ASP A 230 9.76 -3.38 10.90
N LEU A 231 8.91 -2.36 10.81
CA LEU A 231 7.51 -2.54 10.42
C LEU A 231 7.42 -3.12 9.00
N ALA A 232 8.05 -2.48 8.01
CA ALA A 232 8.02 -2.90 6.60
C ALA A 232 8.31 -4.39 6.40
N MET A 233 9.32 -4.89 7.11
CA MET A 233 9.79 -6.27 6.99
C MET A 233 8.80 -7.28 7.54
N ASN A 234 7.89 -6.87 8.43
CA ASN A 234 6.94 -7.74 9.12
C ASN A 234 5.51 -7.69 8.55
N LEU A 235 5.19 -6.73 7.67
CA LEU A 235 3.86 -6.64 7.04
C LEU A 235 3.68 -7.71 5.94
N ARG A 236 2.51 -8.33 5.89
CA ARG A 236 2.07 -9.14 4.74
C ARG A 236 1.35 -8.24 3.74
N ILE A 237 2.01 -7.91 2.64
CA ILE A 237 1.45 -7.00 1.64
C ILE A 237 0.36 -7.71 0.81
N PRO A 238 -0.89 -7.21 0.80
CA PRO A 238 -1.91 -7.72 -0.13
C PRO A 238 -1.49 -7.44 -1.57
N SER A 239 -1.71 -8.41 -2.47
CA SER A 239 -1.32 -8.28 -3.89
C SER A 239 -2.37 -7.59 -4.77
N ASP A 240 -3.57 -7.34 -4.25
CA ASP A 240 -4.75 -6.87 -4.98
C ASP A 240 -5.05 -5.36 -4.73
N TRP A 241 -6.19 -4.85 -5.21
CA TRP A 241 -6.66 -3.47 -4.95
C TRP A 241 -7.13 -3.25 -3.51
N GLY A 242 -7.10 -4.30 -2.68
CA GLY A 242 -7.22 -4.21 -1.24
C GLY A 242 -5.92 -3.78 -0.55
N LEU A 243 -4.83 -3.51 -1.29
CA LEU A 243 -3.52 -3.11 -0.78
C LEU A 243 -3.62 -2.08 0.34
N GLU A 244 -4.29 -0.95 0.13
CA GLU A 244 -4.29 0.16 1.09
C GLU A 244 -5.01 -0.23 2.39
N ILE A 245 -6.19 -0.87 2.32
CA ILE A 245 -6.93 -1.31 3.52
C ILE A 245 -6.27 -2.52 4.19
N GLY A 246 -5.77 -3.47 3.42
CA GLY A 246 -5.08 -4.64 3.94
C GLY A 246 -3.75 -4.27 4.60
N LEU A 247 -3.04 -3.26 4.06
CA LEU A 247 -1.89 -2.66 4.73
C LEU A 247 -2.29 -2.05 6.08
N LEU A 248 -3.39 -1.29 6.14
CA LEU A 248 -3.89 -0.77 7.42
C LEU A 248 -4.22 -1.88 8.41
N SER A 249 -4.80 -2.99 7.94
CA SER A 249 -5.06 -4.20 8.74
C SER A 249 -3.78 -4.81 9.31
N GLU A 250 -2.72 -4.91 8.52
CA GLU A 250 -1.43 -5.40 8.99
C GLU A 250 -0.76 -4.42 9.96
N VAL A 251 -0.89 -3.11 9.73
CA VAL A 251 -0.38 -2.10 10.66
C VAL A 251 -1.12 -2.17 12.00
N TYR A 252 -2.44 -2.37 11.99
CA TYR A 252 -3.25 -2.55 13.21
C TYR A 252 -2.73 -3.71 14.07
N ARG A 253 -2.33 -4.81 13.42
CA ARG A 253 -1.78 -6.00 14.09
C ARG A 253 -0.43 -5.75 14.76
N HIS A 254 0.42 -4.88 14.17
CA HIS A 254 1.82 -4.74 14.57
C HIS A 254 2.12 -3.45 15.35
N VAL A 255 1.26 -2.43 15.27
CA VAL A 255 1.58 -1.08 15.72
C VAL A 255 0.48 -0.54 16.63
N ALA A 256 0.87 -0.14 17.84
CA ALA A 256 -0.04 0.57 18.74
C ALA A 256 -0.48 1.92 18.13
N PRO A 257 -1.75 2.34 18.25
CA PRO A 257 -2.27 3.56 17.62
C PRO A 257 -1.46 4.83 17.88
N ARG A 258 -0.86 4.97 19.08
CA ARG A 258 0.00 6.11 19.44
C ARG A 258 1.26 6.26 18.58
N ARG A 259 1.66 5.21 17.85
CA ARG A 259 2.81 5.18 16.94
C ARG A 259 2.40 5.35 15.48
N ILE A 260 1.13 5.67 15.24
CA ILE A 260 0.56 5.86 13.91
C ILE A 260 0.20 7.32 13.77
N ALA A 261 0.62 7.90 12.64
CA ALA A 261 0.27 9.26 12.26
C ALA A 261 -0.36 9.28 10.86
N GLN A 262 -1.13 10.33 10.61
CA GLN A 262 -1.55 10.72 9.27
C GLN A 262 -1.18 12.17 9.01
N VAL A 263 -0.82 12.49 7.77
CA VAL A 263 -0.28 13.80 7.39
C VAL A 263 -1.14 14.42 6.30
N ASP A 264 -1.51 15.69 6.52
CA ASP A 264 -2.22 16.50 5.53
C ASP A 264 -1.26 16.89 4.41
N LEU A 265 -1.63 16.57 3.18
CA LEU A 265 -0.90 16.94 1.97
C LEU A 265 -1.73 17.88 1.06
N GLY A 266 -2.82 18.44 1.56
CA GLY A 266 -3.63 19.44 0.88
C GLY A 266 -4.47 18.87 -0.25
N LEU A 267 -4.32 19.43 -1.45
CA LEU A 267 -5.07 19.02 -2.64
C LEU A 267 -4.34 17.93 -3.41
N PHE A 268 -5.09 16.92 -3.85
CA PHE A 268 -4.55 15.80 -4.60
C PHE A 268 -5.32 15.54 -5.89
N ASP A 269 -4.57 15.52 -6.99
CA ASP A 269 -5.02 15.17 -8.34
C ASP A 269 -4.11 14.10 -8.94
N HIS A 270 -4.72 13.06 -9.55
CA HIS A 270 -4.04 11.89 -10.11
C HIS A 270 -4.91 11.24 -11.20
N LYS A 271 -4.54 10.08 -11.75
CA LYS A 271 -5.37 9.44 -12.80
C LYS A 271 -6.75 9.00 -12.29
N HIS A 272 -7.81 9.50 -12.92
CA HIS A 272 -9.18 9.13 -12.56
C HIS A 272 -9.59 7.78 -13.16
N LYS A 273 -10.22 6.95 -12.33
CA LYS A 273 -10.89 5.71 -12.75
C LYS A 273 -12.37 5.97 -12.94
N THR A 274 -12.94 5.38 -13.98
CA THR A 274 -14.39 5.35 -14.20
C THR A 274 -15.06 4.41 -13.20
N LEU A 275 -16.38 4.53 -13.05
CA LEU A 275 -17.16 3.62 -12.19
C LEU A 275 -17.00 2.16 -12.64
N GLY A 276 -16.90 1.92 -13.95
CA GLY A 276 -16.99 0.60 -14.57
C GLY A 276 -18.44 0.27 -14.89
N ASN A 277 -18.69 -0.40 -16.01
CA ASN A 277 -20.04 -0.82 -16.39
C ASN A 277 -20.42 -2.14 -15.72
N THR A 278 -19.41 -2.95 -15.39
CA THR A 278 -19.56 -4.26 -14.77
C THR A 278 -18.85 -4.32 -13.41
N PRO A 279 -19.24 -5.25 -12.52
CA PRO A 279 -18.59 -5.44 -11.22
C PRO A 279 -17.08 -5.75 -11.27
N SER A 280 -16.56 -6.21 -12.41
CA SER A 280 -15.15 -6.52 -12.63
C SER A 280 -14.32 -5.34 -13.16
N GLU A 281 -14.93 -4.17 -13.32
CA GLU A 281 -14.30 -2.98 -13.89
C GLU A 281 -14.16 -1.83 -12.90
N GLY A 282 -13.20 -0.94 -13.17
CA GLY A 282 -13.15 0.40 -12.58
C GLY A 282 -13.19 0.44 -11.06
N LEU A 283 -14.06 1.32 -10.53
CA LEU A 283 -14.27 1.48 -9.09
C LEU A 283 -15.11 0.35 -8.49
N GLN A 284 -15.98 -0.32 -9.26
CA GLN A 284 -16.76 -1.45 -8.75
C GLN A 284 -15.86 -2.62 -8.34
N ARG A 285 -14.89 -2.99 -9.18
CA ARG A 285 -13.90 -4.02 -8.83
C ARG A 285 -13.14 -3.67 -7.55
N MET A 286 -12.65 -2.43 -7.49
CA MET A 286 -11.93 -1.92 -6.32
C MET A 286 -12.79 -2.00 -5.04
N ALA A 287 -14.06 -1.57 -5.10
CA ALA A 287 -14.98 -1.63 -3.98
C ALA A 287 -15.20 -3.08 -3.50
N GLY A 288 -15.38 -4.03 -4.41
CA GLY A 288 -15.52 -5.45 -4.06
C GLY A 288 -14.29 -6.03 -3.35
N GLU A 289 -13.08 -5.70 -3.82
CA GLU A 289 -11.81 -6.15 -3.23
C GLU A 289 -11.55 -5.48 -1.86
N ILE A 290 -11.88 -4.19 -1.73
CA ILE A 290 -11.84 -3.48 -0.45
C ILE A 290 -12.79 -4.13 0.56
N PHE A 291 -14.02 -4.42 0.15
CA PHE A 291 -15.02 -5.01 1.03
C PHE A 291 -14.58 -6.36 1.58
N ALA A 292 -14.11 -7.24 0.70
CA ALA A 292 -13.58 -8.54 1.09
C ALA A 292 -12.43 -8.39 2.08
N THR A 293 -11.57 -7.38 1.89
CA THR A 293 -10.44 -7.09 2.78
C THR A 293 -10.90 -6.56 4.15
N VAL A 294 -11.91 -5.68 4.21
CA VAL A 294 -12.50 -5.23 5.49
C VAL A 294 -13.10 -6.39 6.26
N LEU A 295 -13.89 -7.25 5.59
CA LEU A 295 -14.51 -8.42 6.23
C LEU A 295 -13.46 -9.42 6.72
N ARG A 296 -12.41 -9.70 5.94
CA ARG A 296 -11.29 -10.54 6.41
C ARG A 296 -10.61 -9.94 7.63
N GLY A 297 -10.39 -8.62 7.66
CA GLY A 297 -9.83 -7.95 8.83
C GLY A 297 -10.71 -8.09 10.08
N LEU A 298 -12.04 -8.01 9.93
CA LEU A 298 -12.98 -8.29 11.03
C LEU A 298 -12.88 -9.73 11.54
N MET A 299 -12.76 -10.70 10.62
CA MET A 299 -12.58 -12.10 10.98
C MET A 299 -11.25 -12.32 11.71
N GLU A 300 -10.17 -11.72 11.23
CA GLU A 300 -8.81 -11.90 11.77
C GLU A 300 -8.63 -11.23 13.14
N HIS A 301 -9.12 -9.99 13.31
CA HIS A 301 -8.82 -9.18 14.49
C HIS A 301 -9.90 -9.20 15.55
N GLU A 302 -11.16 -9.36 15.16
CA GLU A 302 -12.32 -9.28 16.07
C GLU A 302 -13.05 -10.63 16.19
N GLY A 303 -12.69 -11.64 15.38
CA GLY A 303 -13.41 -12.91 15.32
C GLY A 303 -14.87 -12.73 14.87
N ARG A 304 -15.16 -11.66 14.12
CA ARG A 304 -16.52 -11.31 13.67
C ARG A 304 -16.68 -11.59 12.19
N MET A 305 -17.86 -12.08 11.84
CA MET A 305 -18.26 -12.38 10.48
C MET A 305 -19.70 -11.89 10.28
N LEU A 306 -20.01 -11.45 9.06
CA LEU A 306 -21.37 -11.06 8.70
C LEU A 306 -22.20 -12.33 8.49
N SER A 307 -23.23 -12.52 9.30
CA SER A 307 -24.13 -13.66 9.13
C SER A 307 -25.08 -13.45 7.95
N PRO A 308 -25.61 -14.51 7.31
CA PRO A 308 -26.50 -14.38 6.15
C PRO A 308 -27.75 -13.51 6.42
N ASP A 309 -28.28 -13.53 7.64
CA ASP A 309 -29.40 -12.70 8.10
C ASP A 309 -29.05 -11.22 8.26
N GLN A 310 -27.76 -10.87 8.42
CA GLN A 310 -27.29 -9.49 8.50
C GLN A 310 -27.02 -8.86 7.14
N ILE A 311 -26.92 -9.65 6.05
CA ILE A 311 -26.65 -9.12 4.70
C ILE A 311 -27.74 -8.13 4.23
N PRO A 312 -29.05 -8.43 4.31
CA PRO A 312 -30.08 -7.47 3.94
C PRO A 312 -30.00 -6.17 4.76
N THR A 313 -29.70 -6.30 6.06
CA THR A 313 -29.50 -5.14 6.94
C THR A 313 -28.33 -4.28 6.47
N LEU A 314 -27.19 -4.89 6.12
CA LEU A 314 -26.04 -4.18 5.57
C LEU A 314 -26.38 -3.46 4.25
N GLU A 315 -27.10 -4.10 3.34
CA GLU A 315 -27.51 -3.50 2.06
C GLU A 315 -28.37 -2.26 2.25
N VAL A 316 -29.34 -2.31 3.18
CA VAL A 316 -30.23 -1.18 3.49
C VAL A 316 -29.46 -0.06 4.18
N LEU A 317 -28.65 -0.38 5.20
CA LEU A 317 -27.88 0.62 5.94
C LEU A 317 -26.83 1.29 5.05
N PHE A 318 -26.11 0.53 4.23
CA PHE A 318 -25.12 1.05 3.29
C PHE A 318 -25.74 2.08 2.33
N ARG A 319 -26.90 1.79 1.74
CA ARG A 319 -27.59 2.73 0.84
C ARG A 319 -27.97 4.01 1.57
N ARG A 320 -28.61 3.88 2.74
CA ARG A 320 -29.03 5.03 3.56
C ARG A 320 -27.85 5.92 3.94
N VAL A 321 -26.78 5.34 4.49
CA VAL A 321 -25.59 6.11 4.86
C VAL A 321 -24.92 6.71 3.61
N GLY A 322 -24.91 5.97 2.48
CA GLY A 322 -24.41 6.47 1.21
C GLY A 322 -25.16 7.71 0.72
N GLU A 323 -26.49 7.70 0.77
CA GLU A 323 -27.36 8.84 0.45
C GLU A 323 -27.08 10.04 1.36
N ASP A 324 -26.89 9.82 2.67
CA ASP A 324 -26.48 10.87 3.61
C ASP A 324 -25.12 11.48 3.22
N ARG A 325 -24.15 10.65 2.80
CA ARG A 325 -22.83 11.15 2.31
C ARG A 325 -22.97 11.93 1.01
N VAL A 326 -23.80 11.48 0.08
CA VAL A 326 -24.11 12.23 -1.15
C VAL A 326 -24.64 13.62 -0.80
N GLN A 327 -25.58 13.71 0.14
CA GLN A 327 -26.10 15.01 0.57
C GLN A 327 -25.00 15.90 1.19
N GLN A 328 -24.16 15.35 2.06
CA GLN A 328 -23.07 16.09 2.72
C GLN A 328 -22.05 16.63 1.71
N PHE A 329 -21.58 15.79 0.77
CA PHE A 329 -20.67 16.24 -0.28
C PHE A 329 -21.33 17.18 -1.29
N GLY A 330 -22.64 17.04 -1.51
CA GLY A 330 -23.40 17.99 -2.31
C GLY A 330 -23.47 19.38 -1.68
N LEU A 331 -23.68 19.45 -0.37
CA LEU A 331 -23.62 20.72 0.38
C LEU A 331 -22.22 21.33 0.33
N ASP A 332 -21.19 20.55 0.61
CA ASP A 332 -19.79 20.98 0.55
C ASP A 332 -19.41 21.52 -0.84
N SER A 333 -19.80 20.80 -1.89
CA SER A 333 -19.62 21.23 -3.28
C SER A 333 -20.36 22.52 -3.60
N ALA A 334 -21.61 22.65 -3.15
CA ALA A 334 -22.42 23.83 -3.43
C ALA A 334 -21.82 25.10 -2.81
N ILE A 335 -21.33 25.02 -1.57
CA ILE A 335 -20.70 26.15 -0.88
C ILE A 335 -19.34 26.49 -1.51
N ASN A 336 -18.55 25.48 -1.88
CA ASN A 336 -17.24 25.66 -2.52
C ASN A 336 -17.33 25.86 -4.05
N ARG A 337 -18.53 25.93 -4.63
CA ARG A 337 -18.79 26.12 -6.07
C ARG A 337 -18.13 25.06 -6.97
N LEU A 338 -18.07 23.82 -6.51
CA LEU A 338 -17.54 22.69 -7.26
C LEU A 338 -18.64 22.03 -8.11
N PRO A 339 -18.39 21.60 -9.35
CA PRO A 339 -19.35 20.84 -10.14
C PRO A 339 -19.73 19.53 -9.42
N TYR A 340 -21.03 19.33 -9.22
CA TYR A 340 -21.55 18.18 -8.48
C TYR A 340 -22.84 17.66 -9.10
N ASN A 341 -22.82 16.42 -9.58
CA ASN A 341 -24.00 15.75 -10.11
C ASN A 341 -24.51 14.73 -9.08
N ARG A 342 -25.47 15.16 -8.27
CA ARG A 342 -26.10 14.34 -7.22
C ARG A 342 -26.63 13.00 -7.76
N HIS A 343 -27.35 13.02 -8.88
CA HIS A 343 -27.90 11.81 -9.49
C HIS A 343 -26.79 10.79 -9.82
N SER A 344 -25.68 11.24 -10.39
CA SER A 344 -24.55 10.36 -10.70
C SER A 344 -23.87 9.76 -9.47
N GLU A 345 -23.84 10.50 -8.36
CA GLU A 345 -23.27 10.02 -7.10
C GLU A 345 -24.21 9.01 -6.41
N GLU A 346 -25.53 9.23 -6.47
CA GLU A 346 -26.54 8.25 -6.00
C GLU A 346 -26.51 6.96 -6.82
N LEU A 347 -26.39 7.06 -8.16
CA LEU A 347 -26.19 5.89 -9.02
C LEU A 347 -24.92 5.11 -8.64
N ALA A 348 -23.83 5.79 -8.31
CA ALA A 348 -22.61 5.13 -7.86
C ALA A 348 -22.82 4.37 -6.54
N VAL A 349 -23.53 4.94 -5.57
CA VAL A 349 -23.90 4.25 -4.31
C VAL A 349 -24.75 3.01 -4.63
N GLN A 350 -25.74 3.12 -5.52
CA GLN A 350 -26.56 1.98 -5.93
C GLN A 350 -25.73 0.88 -6.57
N SER A 351 -24.81 1.23 -7.49
CA SER A 351 -23.89 0.27 -8.10
C SER A 351 -22.98 -0.40 -7.07
N PHE A 352 -22.47 0.32 -6.07
CA PHE A 352 -21.67 -0.31 -5.03
C PHE A 352 -22.49 -1.25 -4.12
N ALA A 353 -23.75 -0.90 -3.85
CA ALA A 353 -24.62 -1.73 -3.01
C ALA A 353 -24.88 -3.12 -3.62
N THR A 354 -24.90 -3.24 -4.95
CA THR A 354 -25.10 -4.55 -5.61
C THR A 354 -23.93 -5.50 -5.43
N LEU A 355 -22.75 -5.00 -5.03
CA LEU A 355 -21.55 -5.80 -4.83
C LEU A 355 -21.55 -6.55 -3.49
N LEU A 356 -22.33 -6.08 -2.51
CA LEU A 356 -22.23 -6.53 -1.12
C LEU A 356 -22.55 -8.03 -0.99
N ARG A 357 -23.76 -8.44 -1.37
CA ARG A 357 -24.18 -9.84 -1.21
C ARG A 357 -23.30 -10.84 -1.97
N PRO A 358 -23.01 -10.68 -3.28
CA PRO A 358 -22.16 -11.62 -4.00
C PRO A 358 -20.76 -11.75 -3.39
N LYS A 359 -20.19 -10.65 -2.87
CA LYS A 359 -18.85 -10.67 -2.27
C LYS A 359 -18.82 -11.32 -0.89
N VAL A 360 -19.90 -11.24 -0.12
CA VAL A 360 -20.01 -12.02 1.12
C VAL A 360 -20.05 -13.51 0.78
N GLU A 361 -20.88 -13.92 -0.18
CA GLU A 361 -21.01 -15.32 -0.60
C GLU A 361 -19.67 -15.89 -1.11
N GLU A 362 -18.94 -15.15 -1.93
CA GLU A 362 -17.61 -15.52 -2.41
C GLU A 362 -16.59 -15.65 -1.26
N LEU A 363 -16.58 -14.69 -0.34
CA LEU A 363 -15.68 -14.73 0.82
C LEU A 363 -15.99 -15.93 1.72
N MET A 364 -17.26 -16.28 1.90
CA MET A 364 -17.67 -17.45 2.68
C MET A 364 -17.20 -18.76 2.05
N ALA A 365 -17.17 -18.83 0.72
CA ALA A 365 -16.65 -20.00 0.00
C ALA A 365 -15.12 -20.11 0.09
N ALA A 366 -14.40 -18.98 0.10
CA ALA A 366 -12.94 -18.93 0.17
C ALA A 366 -12.44 -17.81 1.11
N PRO A 367 -12.46 -18.01 2.44
CA PRO A 367 -12.17 -16.94 3.41
C PRO A 367 -10.68 -16.58 3.46
N VAL A 368 -9.81 -17.53 3.12
CA VAL A 368 -8.36 -17.34 3.12
C VAL A 368 -7.92 -16.80 1.77
N ALA A 369 -7.52 -15.53 1.75
CA ALA A 369 -6.93 -14.91 0.57
C ALA A 369 -5.45 -15.28 0.43
N HIS A 370 -4.96 -15.31 -0.81
CA HIS A 370 -3.52 -15.36 -1.06
C HIS A 370 -2.88 -14.05 -0.60
N GLN A 371 -2.01 -14.12 0.40
CA GLN A 371 -1.22 -12.99 0.89
C GLN A 371 0.26 -13.27 0.65
N LEU A 372 0.99 -12.24 0.20
CA LEU A 372 2.44 -12.36 0.10
C LEU A 372 3.02 -12.43 1.52
N PRO A 373 3.96 -13.36 1.79
CA PRO A 373 4.58 -13.50 3.10
C PRO A 373 5.36 -12.23 3.47
N SER A 374 5.51 -11.98 4.77
CA SER A 374 6.41 -10.93 5.24
C SER A 374 7.84 -11.20 4.78
N TRP A 375 8.61 -10.14 4.55
CA TRP A 375 10.02 -10.28 4.21
C TRP A 375 10.84 -10.91 5.32
N SER A 376 10.47 -10.68 6.59
CA SER A 376 11.06 -11.34 7.75
C SER A 376 10.93 -12.87 7.66
N ARG A 377 9.76 -13.39 7.26
CA ARG A 377 9.55 -14.82 7.04
C ARG A 377 10.42 -15.35 5.90
N LEU A 378 10.53 -14.61 4.80
CA LEU A 378 11.34 -15.03 3.66
C LEU A 378 12.83 -15.11 4.00
N LEU A 379 13.33 -14.13 4.75
CA LEU A 379 14.74 -14.08 5.14
C LEU A 379 15.13 -15.24 6.09
N CYS A 380 14.18 -15.79 6.86
CA CYS A 380 14.43 -17.01 7.63
C CYS A 380 14.67 -18.24 6.73
N CYS A 381 14.13 -18.25 5.51
CA CYS A 381 14.34 -19.34 4.56
C CYS A 381 15.60 -19.13 3.72
N THR A 382 15.87 -17.89 3.30
CA THR A 382 16.98 -17.55 2.41
C THR A 382 17.54 -16.17 2.77
N GLU A 383 18.65 -16.14 3.52
CA GLU A 383 19.26 -14.89 4.02
C GLU A 383 19.67 -13.91 2.91
N ARG A 384 20.04 -14.44 1.73
CA ARG A 384 20.47 -13.62 0.58
C ARG A 384 19.34 -13.14 -0.32
N LEU A 385 18.08 -13.53 -0.06
CA LEU A 385 16.99 -13.34 -1.01
C LEU A 385 16.79 -11.88 -1.43
N GLN A 386 16.91 -10.92 -0.50
CA GLN A 386 16.80 -9.50 -0.84
C GLN A 386 17.91 -9.03 -1.80
N ALA A 387 19.14 -9.51 -1.61
CA ALA A 387 20.25 -9.18 -2.49
C ALA A 387 20.09 -9.86 -3.85
N ASP A 388 19.75 -11.15 -3.86
CA ASP A 388 19.56 -11.93 -5.07
C ASP A 388 18.39 -11.37 -5.91
N LEU A 389 17.29 -10.94 -5.28
CA LEU A 389 16.16 -10.30 -5.97
C LEU A 389 16.54 -8.90 -6.50
N ALA A 390 17.31 -8.13 -5.74
CA ALA A 390 17.79 -6.82 -6.17
C ALA A 390 18.75 -6.91 -7.37
N GLU A 391 19.61 -7.93 -7.40
CA GLU A 391 20.50 -8.24 -8.53
C GLU A 391 19.68 -8.73 -9.73
N ALA A 392 18.74 -9.67 -9.52
CA ALA A 392 17.88 -10.20 -10.58
C ALA A 392 17.08 -9.10 -11.29
N GLY A 393 16.51 -8.15 -10.54
CA GLY A 393 15.76 -7.03 -11.13
C GLY A 393 16.60 -6.03 -11.93
N GLN A 394 17.93 -6.10 -11.83
CA GLN A 394 18.86 -5.31 -12.64
C GLN A 394 19.38 -6.07 -13.88
N GLN A 395 19.10 -7.36 -13.99
CA GLN A 395 19.52 -8.14 -15.15
C GLN A 395 18.69 -7.72 -16.38
N ARG A 396 19.38 -7.48 -17.50
CA ARG A 396 18.78 -7.07 -18.78
C ARG A 396 18.80 -8.19 -19.82
N THR A 397 19.58 -9.23 -19.58
CA THR A 397 19.70 -10.42 -20.44
C THR A 397 18.85 -11.56 -19.90
N LEU A 398 18.22 -12.33 -20.78
CA LEU A 398 17.79 -13.69 -20.46
C LEU A 398 19.01 -14.46 -19.92
N PRO A 399 18.89 -15.27 -18.86
CA PRO A 399 19.99 -16.10 -18.44
C PRO A 399 20.38 -16.99 -19.63
N ALA A 400 21.60 -16.82 -20.14
CA ALA A 400 22.19 -17.87 -20.96
C ALA A 400 22.14 -19.14 -20.12
N ALA A 401 21.49 -20.19 -20.61
CA ALA A 401 21.37 -21.47 -19.92
C ALA A 401 22.74 -21.87 -19.36
N SER A 402 22.94 -21.61 -18.07
CA SER A 402 24.24 -21.83 -17.48
C SER A 402 24.37 -23.34 -17.34
N ASN A 403 25.29 -23.92 -18.10
CA ASN A 403 25.88 -25.22 -17.81
C ASN A 403 26.57 -25.15 -16.44
N ARG A 404 25.79 -25.08 -15.36
CA ARG A 404 26.27 -25.33 -14.01
C ARG A 404 26.08 -26.82 -13.77
N THR A 405 27.16 -27.56 -14.01
CA THR A 405 27.35 -28.91 -13.47
C THR A 405 26.98 -28.90 -11.98
N PRO A 406 26.15 -29.84 -11.51
CA PRO A 406 25.70 -29.85 -10.13
C PRO A 406 26.91 -30.10 -9.22
N ARG A 407 27.29 -29.09 -8.43
CA ARG A 407 28.19 -29.28 -7.31
C ARG A 407 27.51 -30.22 -6.32
N ARG A 408 28.02 -31.44 -6.21
CA ARG A 408 27.63 -32.43 -5.20
C ARG A 408 27.81 -31.80 -3.82
N HIS A 409 26.72 -31.42 -3.16
CA HIS A 409 26.73 -31.22 -1.72
C HIS A 409 26.82 -32.59 -1.05
N HIS A 410 27.91 -32.81 -0.31
CA HIS A 410 28.02 -33.96 0.58
C HIS A 410 27.00 -33.79 1.72
N HIS A 411 25.88 -34.52 1.64
CA HIS A 411 25.01 -34.74 2.78
C HIS A 411 25.76 -35.58 3.83
N ARG A 412 26.04 -34.97 4.99
CA ARG A 412 26.28 -35.70 6.23
C ARG A 412 24.91 -36.11 6.79
N PRO A 413 24.65 -37.40 7.07
CA PRO A 413 23.39 -37.81 7.68
C PRO A 413 23.33 -37.32 9.13
N LEU A 414 22.17 -36.76 9.51
CA LEU A 414 21.81 -36.44 10.89
C LEU A 414 21.84 -37.73 11.73
N MET A 415 22.67 -37.77 12.76
CA MET A 415 22.64 -38.84 13.74
C MET A 415 21.35 -38.77 14.56
N ALA A 416 20.63 -39.89 14.58
CA ALA A 416 19.46 -40.08 15.42
C ALA A 416 19.83 -40.03 16.91
N CYS A 417 19.06 -39.26 17.68
CA CYS A 417 19.15 -39.20 19.14
C CYS A 417 18.67 -40.56 19.73
N PRO A 418 19.37 -41.17 20.70
CA PRO A 418 18.92 -42.42 21.31
C PRO A 418 17.78 -42.16 22.33
N PRO A 419 16.87 -43.13 22.55
CA PRO A 419 15.74 -42.96 23.45
C PRO A 419 16.19 -43.01 24.92
N ARG A 420 15.65 -42.10 25.74
CA ARG A 420 15.80 -42.11 27.20
C ARG A 420 15.02 -43.29 27.80
N ARG A 421 15.68 -44.09 28.64
CA ARG A 421 15.03 -45.11 29.48
C ARG A 421 14.18 -44.47 30.59
N PRO A 422 13.07 -45.09 31.03
CA PRO A 422 12.32 -44.62 32.18
C PRO A 422 13.05 -44.96 33.49
N ALA A 423 13.05 -44.03 34.44
CA ALA A 423 13.52 -44.26 35.80
C ALA A 423 12.49 -45.11 36.56
N ALA A 424 12.96 -46.18 37.19
CA ALA A 424 12.17 -46.98 38.12
C ALA A 424 12.03 -46.21 39.44
N ALA A 425 10.79 -46.09 39.93
CA ALA A 425 10.51 -45.71 41.30
C ALA A 425 10.69 -46.94 42.21
N ALA A 426 11.45 -46.76 43.28
CA ALA A 426 11.39 -47.58 44.49
C ALA A 426 10.88 -46.67 45.62
#